data_AF-A0ABD1M3B3-F1
#
_entry.id   AF-A0ABD1M3B3-F1
#
_cell.length_a   1.000
_cell.length_b   1.000
_cell.length_c   1.000
_cell.angle_alpha   90.00
_cell.angle_beta   90.00
_cell.angle_gamma   90.00
#
_symmetry.space_group_name_H-M   'P 1'
#
loop_
_entity.id
_entity.type
_entity.pdbx_description
1 polymer ?
#
loop_
_entity_poly.entity_id
_entity_poly.type
_entity_poly.pdbx_seq_one_letter_code
_entity_poly.pdbx_strand_id
1 'polypeptide(L)'
;MALSKIATNDKHGENSPYFDGWKAYDSNPFHPTKNTQGVIQMGLAENQLCFDLIEEWIRNNPKASICTAEGVNWFKYIANFQDYHGLPEFRNAVANFMSKVRGGRVRFDPDRILMSGGATGANELIMFCLADAGDAFLVPSPYYPAFVRDLCWRTRVQLIPVECHSVNNFMITREALEEAYKKAKDDNINVKGLIITNPSNPLGTTMDRETLRSIVGFINEKNIHLVCDEIYAATVFSAPCFVSVSEVMHEIEHCKSDLIHIIYSLSKDLGLPGFRVGIVYSYNDGVVNSGRKMSSFGLVSSQTQHFLAAMLSDENFVERFLAESSRRLAARHSQFTKGLEKVNVTCLPSNAGLFCWMNLRNLLKEKTFEGEMMLWRLIINEVKLNVSPGSAFGCSEPGWYRVCFANMDDETVDVALKRIRAFVGKETAKPVELKRWKSNLRLSFSSRRFDENVMSPHSPMPHSPLTTLLIFSHSFPTYSNQKSPPKLEICETQTHGVSPVIGLKGCPLYPSIPAFTYDETHFPRTSEMKNKEQLTELRDNLKTSTLLSRRSTTVHVTYKDTESGRIKSRTSMGGHYNSVHQEPEFGPFKEIRIDDDNSWTNLYNMGTLKLQSFIYRYESMGP
;
A
#
# COMPACT_ATOMS: atom_id res chain seq x y z
N MET A 1 20.92 26.38 -6.01
CA MET A 1 19.77 26.20 -5.09
C MET A 1 20.07 25.00 -4.21
N ALA A 2 20.15 25.19 -2.90
CA ALA A 2 20.32 24.08 -1.96
C ALA A 2 18.94 23.48 -1.66
N LEU A 3 18.67 22.28 -2.19
CA LEU A 3 17.49 21.50 -1.80
C LEU A 3 17.60 21.11 -0.31
N SER A 4 16.48 20.72 0.31
CA SER A 4 16.47 20.30 1.72
C SER A 4 17.31 19.03 1.92
N LYS A 5 17.81 18.80 3.14
CA LYS A 5 18.55 17.58 3.48
C LYS A 5 17.76 16.29 3.20
N ILE A 6 16.43 16.34 3.27
CA ILE A 6 15.56 15.19 2.97
C ILE A 6 15.54 14.92 1.47
N ALA A 7 15.48 15.98 0.65
CA ALA A 7 15.45 15.87 -0.81
C ALA A 7 16.80 15.49 -1.43
N THR A 8 17.92 15.77 -0.75
CA THR A 8 19.27 15.47 -1.27
C THR A 8 19.93 14.25 -0.65
N ASN A 9 19.32 13.61 0.35
CA ASN A 9 19.91 12.42 0.95
C ASN A 9 19.57 11.17 0.13
N ASP A 10 20.53 10.26 -0.02
CA ASP A 10 20.31 8.97 -0.72
C ASP A 10 19.47 7.98 0.11
N LYS A 11 18.76 8.44 1.15
CA LYS A 11 17.98 7.60 2.06
C LYS A 11 16.58 7.28 1.56
N HIS A 12 16.20 7.74 0.36
CA HIS A 12 14.94 7.35 -0.29
C HIS A 12 14.89 5.84 -0.63
N GLY A 13 16.06 5.22 -0.79
CA GLY A 13 16.21 3.77 -0.95
C GLY A 13 16.39 3.29 -2.39
N GLU A 14 16.12 4.10 -3.42
CA GLU A 14 16.22 3.69 -4.84
C GLU A 14 17.61 3.18 -5.27
N ASN A 15 18.65 3.59 -4.55
CA ASN A 15 20.03 3.15 -4.76
C ASN A 15 20.40 1.89 -3.94
N SER A 16 19.45 1.29 -3.23
CA SER A 16 19.68 0.06 -2.47
C SER A 16 20.01 -1.09 -3.42
N PRO A 17 21.04 -1.91 -3.12
CA PRO A 17 21.35 -3.13 -3.88
C PRO A 17 20.14 -4.06 -4.06
N TYR A 18 19.16 -4.00 -3.13
CA TYR A 18 17.89 -4.72 -3.21
C TYR A 18 17.12 -4.52 -4.53
N PHE A 19 17.25 -3.34 -5.16
CA PHE A 19 16.55 -3.05 -6.42
C PHE A 19 17.16 -3.74 -7.65
N ASP A 20 18.31 -4.42 -7.53
CA ASP A 20 18.90 -5.15 -8.66
C ASP A 20 17.94 -6.21 -9.23
N GLY A 21 17.22 -6.93 -8.37
CA GLY A 21 16.21 -7.91 -8.78
C GLY A 21 15.02 -7.27 -9.50
N TRP A 22 14.59 -6.09 -9.05
CA TRP A 22 13.53 -5.32 -9.69
C TRP A 22 13.97 -4.81 -11.07
N LYS A 23 15.16 -4.21 -11.17
CA LYS A 23 15.75 -3.73 -12.44
C LYS A 23 15.94 -4.88 -13.43
N ALA A 24 16.35 -6.05 -12.95
CA ALA A 24 16.47 -7.25 -13.78
C ALA A 24 15.12 -7.74 -14.31
N TYR A 25 14.06 -7.67 -13.49
CA TYR A 25 12.70 -7.94 -13.94
C TYR A 25 12.24 -6.93 -15.00
N ASP A 26 12.35 -5.63 -14.73
CA ASP A 26 11.89 -4.58 -15.65
C ASP A 26 12.62 -4.62 -17.00
N SER A 27 13.91 -4.95 -17.01
CA SER A 27 14.72 -5.05 -18.23
C SER A 27 14.45 -6.31 -19.05
N ASN A 28 14.00 -7.40 -18.44
CA ASN A 28 13.77 -8.67 -19.11
C ASN A 28 12.58 -9.44 -18.49
N PRO A 29 11.34 -8.91 -18.57
CA PRO A 29 10.21 -9.49 -17.87
C PRO A 29 9.77 -10.80 -18.52
N PHE A 30 9.50 -11.82 -17.70
CA PHE A 30 8.90 -13.07 -18.17
C PHE A 30 7.54 -12.80 -18.80
N HIS A 31 7.28 -13.49 -19.91
CA HIS A 31 5.96 -13.58 -20.51
C HIS A 31 5.77 -14.99 -21.08
N PRO A 32 4.64 -15.67 -20.82
CA PRO A 32 4.45 -17.08 -21.15
C PRO A 32 4.60 -17.40 -22.65
N THR A 33 4.32 -16.45 -23.54
CA THR A 33 4.53 -16.59 -24.99
C THR A 33 5.60 -15.67 -25.58
N LYS A 34 5.69 -14.40 -25.14
CA LYS A 34 6.60 -13.40 -25.74
C LYS A 34 8.04 -13.46 -25.22
N ASN A 35 8.25 -13.94 -24.00
CA ASN A 35 9.57 -13.97 -23.37
C ASN A 35 9.65 -15.09 -22.31
N THR A 36 9.70 -16.33 -22.77
CA THR A 36 9.68 -17.52 -21.90
C THR A 36 10.94 -17.69 -21.06
N GLN A 37 12.02 -16.97 -21.41
CA GLN A 37 13.30 -16.94 -20.69
C GLN A 37 13.47 -15.67 -19.85
N GLY A 38 12.45 -14.82 -19.78
CA GLY A 38 12.46 -13.62 -18.94
C GLY A 38 12.46 -13.96 -17.44
N VAL A 39 12.72 -12.94 -16.64
CA VAL A 39 12.72 -12.97 -15.18
C VAL A 39 11.28 -13.07 -14.67
N ILE A 40 10.98 -14.08 -13.85
CA ILE A 40 9.67 -14.21 -13.19
C ILE A 40 9.66 -13.35 -11.93
N GLN A 41 8.61 -12.55 -11.75
CA GLN A 41 8.44 -11.68 -10.60
C GLN A 41 7.95 -12.47 -9.38
N MET A 42 8.82 -12.70 -8.40
CA MET A 42 8.49 -13.33 -7.11
C MET A 42 8.96 -12.48 -5.92
N GLY A 43 9.34 -11.21 -6.16
CA GLY A 43 9.81 -10.29 -5.13
C GLY A 43 8.71 -9.37 -4.59
N LEU A 44 7.54 -9.36 -5.24
CA LEU A 44 6.45 -8.43 -4.98
C LEU A 44 5.26 -9.12 -4.32
N ALA A 45 4.93 -8.70 -3.10
CA ALA A 45 3.81 -9.25 -2.34
C ALA A 45 2.49 -8.63 -2.83
N GLU A 46 1.96 -9.18 -3.92
CA GLU A 46 0.66 -8.88 -4.51
C GLU A 46 -0.26 -10.09 -4.45
N ASN A 47 -1.55 -9.86 -4.22
CA ASN A 47 -2.56 -10.89 -4.26
C ASN A 47 -3.44 -10.68 -5.49
N GLN A 48 -3.32 -11.57 -6.47
CA GLN A 48 -4.12 -11.58 -7.69
C GLN A 48 -5.03 -12.81 -7.77
N LEU A 49 -5.03 -13.65 -6.72
CA LEU A 49 -5.70 -14.95 -6.73
C LEU A 49 -7.23 -14.84 -6.67
N CYS A 50 -7.81 -13.67 -6.41
CA CYS A 50 -9.25 -13.50 -6.16
C CYS A 50 -9.88 -12.33 -6.92
N PHE A 51 -9.23 -11.79 -7.96
CA PHE A 51 -9.80 -10.69 -8.74
C PHE A 51 -11.06 -11.08 -9.49
N ASP A 52 -11.19 -12.34 -9.91
CA ASP A 52 -12.43 -12.88 -10.50
C ASP A 52 -13.65 -12.67 -9.60
N LEU A 53 -13.51 -12.82 -8.27
CA LEU A 53 -14.61 -12.60 -7.32
C LEU A 53 -15.01 -11.13 -7.25
N ILE A 54 -14.03 -10.23 -7.24
CA ILE A 54 -14.25 -8.78 -7.20
C ILE A 54 -14.87 -8.32 -8.54
N GLU A 55 -14.36 -8.80 -9.67
CA GLU A 55 -14.91 -8.48 -10.98
C GLU A 55 -16.34 -9.00 -11.16
N GLU A 56 -16.63 -10.23 -10.70
CA GLU A 56 -17.99 -10.78 -10.66
C GLU A 56 -18.91 -9.87 -9.85
N TRP A 57 -18.47 -9.46 -8.66
CA TRP A 57 -19.23 -8.56 -7.81
C TRP A 57 -19.49 -7.21 -8.48
N ILE A 58 -18.47 -6.61 -9.11
CA ILE A 58 -18.58 -5.33 -9.83
C ILE A 58 -19.64 -5.41 -10.94
N ARG A 59 -19.61 -6.47 -11.76
CA ARG A 59 -20.57 -6.64 -12.86
C ARG A 59 -22.01 -6.76 -12.36
N ASN A 60 -22.20 -7.36 -11.19
CA ASN A 60 -23.52 -7.55 -10.58
C ASN A 60 -24.00 -6.33 -9.77
N ASN A 61 -23.13 -5.37 -9.48
CA ASN A 61 -23.41 -4.22 -8.62
C ASN A 61 -23.05 -2.87 -9.27
N PRO A 62 -23.59 -2.52 -10.46
CA PRO A 62 -23.21 -1.31 -11.18
C PRO A 62 -23.46 -0.01 -10.39
N LYS A 63 -24.44 -0.02 -9.46
CA LYS A 63 -24.75 1.11 -8.57
C LYS A 63 -23.60 1.54 -7.66
N ALA A 64 -22.64 0.66 -7.39
CA ALA A 64 -21.50 0.94 -6.51
C ALA A 64 -20.48 1.90 -7.16
N SER A 65 -20.56 2.13 -8.47
CA SER A 65 -19.69 3.05 -9.20
C SER A 65 -20.45 4.30 -9.59
N ILE A 66 -19.92 5.47 -9.26
CA ILE A 66 -20.49 6.77 -9.65
C ILE A 66 -20.35 7.07 -11.16
N CYS A 67 -19.67 6.20 -11.91
CA CYS A 67 -19.43 6.34 -13.35
C CYS A 67 -20.34 5.42 -14.20
N THR A 68 -21.36 4.81 -13.60
CA THR A 68 -22.38 4.03 -14.30
C THR A 68 -23.69 4.80 -14.37
N ALA A 69 -24.60 4.37 -15.27
CA ALA A 69 -25.92 4.98 -15.38
C ALA A 69 -26.72 4.85 -14.06
N GLU A 70 -26.50 3.77 -13.32
CA GLU A 70 -27.19 3.47 -12.08
C GLU A 70 -26.61 4.21 -10.86
N GLY A 71 -25.32 4.58 -10.89
CA GLY A 71 -24.64 5.26 -9.78
C GLY A 71 -24.44 6.77 -9.98
N VAL A 72 -24.62 7.31 -11.19
CA VAL A 72 -24.32 8.72 -11.52
C VAL A 72 -25.02 9.75 -10.62
N ASN A 73 -26.17 9.40 -10.03
CA ASN A 73 -26.89 10.28 -9.10
C ASN A 73 -26.08 10.64 -7.84
N TRP A 74 -25.12 9.79 -7.45
CA TRP A 74 -24.22 10.05 -6.32
C TRP A 74 -23.00 10.92 -6.69
N PHE A 75 -22.73 11.12 -7.99
CA PHE A 75 -21.51 11.78 -8.47
C PHE A 75 -21.28 13.14 -7.80
N LYS A 76 -22.30 14.02 -7.78
CA LYS A 76 -22.15 15.37 -7.21
C LYS A 76 -21.80 15.35 -5.72
N TYR A 77 -22.41 14.44 -4.96
CA TYR A 77 -22.14 14.31 -3.52
C TYR A 77 -20.72 13.77 -3.30
N ILE A 78 -20.38 12.67 -3.95
CA ILE A 78 -19.09 12.00 -3.80
C ILE A 78 -17.94 12.87 -4.29
N ALA A 79 -18.07 13.54 -5.43
CA ALA A 79 -17.02 14.39 -5.99
C ALA A 79 -16.68 15.61 -5.11
N ASN A 80 -17.65 16.15 -4.37
CA ASN A 80 -17.44 17.30 -3.48
C ASN A 80 -17.07 16.91 -2.04
N PHE A 81 -17.28 15.64 -1.65
CA PHE A 81 -17.00 15.17 -0.30
C PHE A 81 -15.50 15.19 -0.01
N GLN A 82 -15.11 15.94 1.02
CA GLN A 82 -13.72 16.18 1.39
C GLN A 82 -13.47 16.12 2.91
N ASP A 83 -14.47 15.64 3.68
CA ASP A 83 -14.33 15.53 5.14
C ASP A 83 -13.26 14.48 5.48
N TYR A 84 -12.29 14.88 6.30
CA TYR A 84 -11.19 14.03 6.73
C TYR A 84 -11.61 12.88 7.66
N HIS A 85 -12.85 12.89 8.17
CA HIS A 85 -13.45 11.74 8.83
C HIS A 85 -13.71 10.61 7.84
N GLY A 86 -13.94 10.92 6.55
CA GLY A 86 -14.37 9.93 5.57
C GLY A 86 -15.86 9.64 5.61
N LEU A 87 -16.35 9.04 4.53
CA LEU A 87 -17.74 8.65 4.38
C LEU A 87 -18.14 7.73 5.56
N PRO A 88 -19.21 8.05 6.30
CA PRO A 88 -19.66 7.20 7.41
C PRO A 88 -19.88 5.75 6.99
N GLU A 89 -20.48 5.51 5.83
CA GLU A 89 -20.75 4.17 5.30
C GLU A 89 -19.45 3.40 5.05
N PHE A 90 -18.41 4.08 4.56
CA PHE A 90 -17.10 3.47 4.35
C PHE A 90 -16.43 3.07 5.66
N ARG A 91 -16.43 3.96 6.67
CA ARG A 91 -15.87 3.65 7.99
C ARG A 91 -16.59 2.48 8.65
N ASN A 92 -17.92 2.46 8.59
CA ASN A 92 -18.72 1.34 9.09
C ASN A 92 -18.38 0.03 8.38
N ALA A 93 -18.30 0.04 7.05
CA ALA A 93 -18.00 -1.15 6.27
C ALA A 93 -16.57 -1.68 6.55
N VAL A 94 -15.59 -0.80 6.68
CA VAL A 94 -14.21 -1.18 7.05
C VAL A 94 -14.13 -1.72 8.48
N ALA A 95 -14.79 -1.09 9.45
CA ALA A 95 -14.84 -1.57 10.83
C ALA A 95 -15.43 -2.99 10.92
N ASN A 96 -16.55 -3.21 10.21
CA ASN A 96 -17.21 -4.51 10.14
C ASN A 96 -16.32 -5.55 9.42
N PHE A 97 -15.69 -5.17 8.32
CA PHE A 97 -14.75 -6.04 7.61
C PHE A 97 -13.58 -6.45 8.51
N MET A 98 -12.95 -5.50 9.21
CA MET A 98 -11.88 -5.77 10.18
C MET A 98 -12.35 -6.72 11.29
N SER A 99 -13.58 -6.57 11.78
CA SER A 99 -14.19 -7.50 12.74
C SER A 99 -14.37 -8.90 12.15
N LYS A 100 -14.93 -9.02 10.94
CA LYS A 100 -15.13 -10.32 10.24
C LYS A 100 -13.81 -11.04 9.96
N VAL A 101 -12.76 -10.32 9.57
CA VAL A 101 -11.40 -10.88 9.39
C VAL A 101 -10.87 -11.52 10.69
N ARG A 102 -11.29 -11.02 11.85
CA ARG A 102 -10.98 -11.57 13.18
C ARG A 102 -12.07 -12.51 13.69
N GLY A 103 -12.87 -13.09 12.79
CA GLY A 103 -13.94 -14.02 13.10
C GLY A 103 -15.03 -13.45 14.02
N GLY A 104 -15.22 -12.12 14.03
CA GLY A 104 -16.20 -11.45 14.89
C GLY A 104 -15.82 -11.42 16.38
N ARG A 105 -14.61 -11.84 16.76
CA ARG A 105 -14.17 -11.92 18.16
C ARG A 105 -13.94 -10.55 18.82
N VAL A 106 -13.70 -9.53 18.01
CA VAL A 106 -13.52 -8.13 18.44
C VAL A 106 -14.30 -7.20 17.54
N ARG A 107 -14.74 -6.06 18.08
CA ARG A 107 -15.43 -4.99 17.35
C ARG A 107 -14.56 -3.74 17.30
N PHE A 108 -14.68 -3.01 16.20
CA PHE A 108 -13.98 -1.74 15.99
C PHE A 108 -14.99 -0.62 15.92
N ASP A 109 -14.73 0.46 16.65
CA ASP A 109 -15.52 1.68 16.58
C ASP A 109 -15.20 2.42 15.27
N PRO A 110 -16.17 2.61 14.35
CA PRO A 110 -15.94 3.34 13.11
C PRO A 110 -15.50 4.79 13.33
N ASP A 111 -15.80 5.41 14.48
CA ASP A 111 -15.35 6.77 14.80
C ASP A 111 -13.89 6.83 15.25
N ARG A 112 -13.20 5.69 15.41
CA ARG A 112 -11.76 5.60 15.66
C ARG A 112 -10.93 5.27 14.42
N ILE A 113 -11.58 5.02 13.28
CA ILE A 113 -10.89 4.77 12.01
C ILE A 113 -10.29 6.07 11.49
N LEU A 114 -8.97 6.03 11.25
CA LEU A 114 -8.23 7.08 10.56
C LEU A 114 -7.80 6.57 9.19
N MET A 115 -8.14 7.31 8.15
CA MET A 115 -7.72 6.98 6.79
C MET A 115 -6.31 7.51 6.49
N SER A 116 -5.62 6.87 5.55
CA SER A 116 -4.31 7.28 5.07
C SER A 116 -4.06 6.74 3.65
N GLY A 117 -3.02 7.24 3.00
CA GLY A 117 -2.61 6.86 1.65
C GLY A 117 -1.98 5.47 1.60
N GLY A 118 -2.75 4.42 1.88
CA GLY A 118 -2.30 3.05 2.11
C GLY A 118 -1.53 2.87 3.42
N ALA A 119 -1.12 1.64 3.73
CA ALA A 119 -0.35 1.36 4.95
C ALA A 119 0.96 2.14 5.06
N THR A 120 1.59 2.51 3.94
CA THR A 120 2.76 3.42 3.95
C THR A 120 2.45 4.75 4.62
N GLY A 121 1.33 5.39 4.24
CA GLY A 121 0.90 6.63 4.89
C GLY A 121 0.44 6.40 6.33
N ALA A 122 -0.19 5.27 6.62
CA ALA A 122 -0.64 4.90 7.97
C ALA A 122 0.55 4.77 8.95
N ASN A 123 1.59 4.04 8.52
CA ASN A 123 2.82 3.81 9.26
C ASN A 123 3.57 5.12 9.54
N GLU A 124 3.66 6.01 8.56
CA GLU A 124 4.30 7.31 8.78
C GLU A 124 3.46 8.24 9.67
N LEU A 125 2.14 8.28 9.45
CA LEU A 125 1.21 9.09 10.24
C LEU A 125 1.28 8.72 11.71
N ILE A 126 1.26 7.42 12.04
CA ILE A 126 1.33 6.99 13.43
C ILE A 126 2.67 7.35 14.08
N MET A 127 3.79 7.30 13.35
CA MET A 127 5.09 7.73 13.88
C MET A 127 5.08 9.22 14.24
N PHE A 128 4.54 10.08 13.38
CA PHE A 128 4.40 11.51 13.70
C PHE A 128 3.52 11.80 14.92
N CYS A 129 2.55 10.93 15.21
CA CYS A 129 1.71 11.07 16.41
C CYS A 129 2.43 10.63 17.69
N LEU A 130 3.38 9.71 17.62
CA LEU A 130 3.91 8.98 18.79
C LEU A 130 5.36 9.34 19.15
N ALA A 131 6.11 9.93 18.23
CA ALA A 131 7.55 10.16 18.41
C ALA A 131 8.03 11.46 17.76
N ASP A 132 8.99 12.09 18.43
CA ASP A 132 9.73 13.25 17.93
C ASP A 132 10.96 12.81 17.12
N ALA A 133 11.54 13.75 16.38
CA ALA A 133 12.79 13.51 15.66
C ALA A 133 13.92 13.12 16.63
N GLY A 134 14.54 11.96 16.39
CA GLY A 134 15.61 11.41 17.23
C GLY A 134 15.15 10.33 18.22
N ASP A 135 13.86 10.24 18.52
CA ASP A 135 13.28 9.12 19.25
C ASP A 135 13.40 7.81 18.45
N ALA A 136 13.17 6.67 19.12
CA ALA A 136 13.28 5.35 18.49
C ALA A 136 12.06 4.46 18.71
N PHE A 137 11.85 3.56 17.74
CA PHE A 137 10.97 2.41 17.86
C PHE A 137 11.79 1.11 17.78
N LEU A 138 11.45 0.15 18.62
CA LEU A 138 11.92 -1.23 18.49
C LEU A 138 11.21 -1.91 17.32
N VAL A 139 11.89 -2.78 16.60
CA VAL A 139 11.31 -3.55 15.47
C VAL A 139 11.91 -4.96 15.38
N PRO A 140 11.12 -6.04 15.47
CA PRO A 140 11.62 -7.41 15.29
C PRO A 140 12.22 -7.65 13.91
N SER A 141 13.42 -8.18 13.83
CA SER A 141 14.08 -8.54 12.56
C SER A 141 13.97 -10.05 12.29
N PRO A 142 13.62 -10.48 11.06
CA PRO A 142 13.47 -9.66 9.86
C PRO A 142 12.12 -8.91 9.79
N TYR A 143 12.13 -7.72 9.18
CA TYR A 143 10.96 -6.83 9.04
C TYR A 143 10.79 -6.29 7.61
N TYR A 144 9.64 -5.68 7.33
CA TYR A 144 9.34 -5.05 6.05
C TYR A 144 10.37 -3.95 5.69
N PRO A 145 11.12 -4.05 4.57
CA PRO A 145 12.25 -3.16 4.31
C PRO A 145 11.86 -1.68 4.21
N ALA A 146 10.66 -1.37 3.71
CA ALA A 146 10.25 0.01 3.56
C ALA A 146 9.88 0.68 4.89
N PHE A 147 9.86 -0.04 6.03
CA PHE A 147 9.80 0.60 7.35
C PHE A 147 10.92 1.61 7.55
N VAL A 148 12.13 1.37 7.02
CA VAL A 148 13.23 2.35 7.09
C VAL A 148 12.86 3.66 6.39
N ARG A 149 12.10 3.61 5.30
CA ARG A 149 11.62 4.81 4.61
C ARG A 149 10.40 5.40 5.32
N ASP A 150 9.37 4.57 5.48
CA ASP A 150 8.03 4.95 5.94
C ASP A 150 8.06 5.46 7.38
N LEU A 151 8.88 4.86 8.25
CA LEU A 151 8.94 5.20 9.67
C LEU A 151 10.02 6.22 10.00
N CYS A 152 11.06 6.40 9.16
CA CYS A 152 12.24 7.21 9.53
C CYS A 152 12.51 8.41 8.63
N TRP A 153 12.13 8.38 7.34
CA TRP A 153 12.70 9.33 6.36
C TRP A 153 12.33 10.79 6.66
N ARG A 154 11.03 11.07 6.87
CA ARG A 154 10.56 12.42 7.20
C ARG A 154 10.42 12.67 8.69
N THR A 155 10.04 11.64 9.45
CA THR A 155 9.85 11.65 10.91
C THR A 155 11.18 11.80 11.67
N ARG A 156 12.28 11.29 11.09
CA ARG A 156 13.61 11.14 11.72
C ARG A 156 13.58 10.28 12.99
N VAL A 157 12.59 9.41 13.11
CA VAL A 157 12.56 8.35 14.12
C VAL A 157 13.59 7.29 13.73
N GLN A 158 14.21 6.67 14.73
CA GLN A 158 15.18 5.60 14.56
C GLN A 158 14.52 4.24 14.72
N LEU A 159 15.03 3.23 14.03
CA LEU A 159 14.62 1.83 14.25
C LEU A 159 15.74 1.07 14.94
N ILE A 160 15.39 0.40 16.03
CA ILE A 160 16.31 -0.45 16.79
C ILE A 160 15.85 -1.90 16.62
N PRO A 161 16.65 -2.76 15.97
CA PRO A 161 16.25 -4.13 15.71
C PRO A 161 16.16 -4.94 17.01
N VAL A 162 15.10 -5.73 17.13
CA VAL A 162 14.97 -6.83 18.10
C VAL A 162 15.33 -8.10 17.35
N GLU A 163 16.50 -8.65 17.62
CA GLU A 163 17.02 -9.79 16.86
C GLU A 163 16.19 -11.06 17.12
N CYS A 164 15.71 -11.68 16.05
CA CYS A 164 15.02 -12.98 16.09
C CYS A 164 15.80 -13.96 15.21
N HIS A 165 15.86 -15.24 15.62
CA HIS A 165 16.77 -16.21 15.03
C HIS A 165 16.04 -17.46 14.53
N SER A 166 16.65 -18.18 13.59
CA SER A 166 16.00 -19.38 13.02
C SER A 166 15.87 -20.53 14.02
N VAL A 167 16.68 -20.55 15.09
CA VAL A 167 16.67 -21.61 16.13
C VAL A 167 15.31 -21.74 16.83
N ASN A 168 14.56 -20.63 16.95
CA ASN A 168 13.21 -20.60 17.49
C ASN A 168 12.18 -20.15 16.44
N ASN A 169 12.42 -20.42 15.16
CA ASN A 169 11.54 -20.04 14.06
C ASN A 169 11.27 -18.53 13.96
N PHE A 170 12.25 -17.70 14.34
CA PHE A 170 12.16 -16.25 14.36
C PHE A 170 11.07 -15.68 15.28
N MET A 171 10.69 -16.42 16.32
CA MET A 171 9.75 -15.93 17.32
C MET A 171 10.39 -14.82 18.17
N ILE A 172 9.60 -13.80 18.48
CA ILE A 172 9.99 -12.71 19.39
C ILE A 172 10.06 -13.29 20.80
N THR A 173 11.15 -13.01 21.52
CA THR A 173 11.31 -13.41 22.92
C THR A 173 11.31 -12.18 23.82
N ARG A 174 10.95 -12.39 25.09
CA ARG A 174 10.98 -11.32 26.08
C ARG A 174 12.41 -10.82 26.31
N GLU A 175 13.36 -11.73 26.29
CA GLU A 175 14.78 -11.47 26.47
C GLU A 175 15.33 -10.56 25.37
N ALA A 176 14.98 -10.84 24.10
CA ALA A 176 15.43 -10.01 22.98
C ALA A 176 14.83 -8.58 23.05
N LEU A 177 13.58 -8.45 23.48
CA LEU A 177 12.95 -7.14 23.70
C LEU A 177 13.67 -6.34 24.79
N GLU A 178 13.96 -6.97 25.92
CA GLU A 178 14.70 -6.34 27.04
C GLU A 178 16.11 -5.95 26.63
N GLU A 179 16.82 -6.80 25.90
CA GLU A 179 18.16 -6.52 25.40
C GLU A 179 18.18 -5.31 24.46
N ALA A 180 17.30 -5.30 23.46
CA ALA A 180 17.21 -4.19 22.51
C ALA A 180 16.85 -2.86 23.21
N TYR A 181 15.91 -2.90 24.16
CA TYR A 181 15.53 -1.73 24.95
C TYR A 181 16.64 -1.24 25.88
N LYS A 182 17.34 -2.16 26.55
CA LYS A 182 18.48 -1.82 27.41
C LYS A 182 19.60 -1.19 26.58
N LYS A 183 19.95 -1.77 25.44
CA LYS A 183 20.96 -1.21 24.53
C LYS A 183 20.61 0.21 24.10
N ALA A 184 19.35 0.44 23.71
CA ALA A 184 18.86 1.78 23.38
C ALA A 184 19.04 2.77 24.52
N LYS A 185 18.72 2.36 25.77
CA LYS A 185 18.93 3.18 26.96
C LYS A 185 20.40 3.46 27.24
N ASP A 186 21.26 2.46 27.10
CA ASP A 186 22.70 2.59 27.30
C ASP A 186 23.31 3.60 26.28
N ASP A 187 22.76 3.63 25.06
CA ASP A 187 23.11 4.60 24.01
C ASP A 187 22.39 5.97 24.16
N ASN A 188 21.67 6.19 25.27
CA ASN A 188 20.89 7.39 25.57
C ASN A 188 19.83 7.73 24.50
N ILE A 189 19.23 6.70 23.91
CA ILE A 189 18.15 6.80 22.93
C ILE A 189 16.79 6.62 23.62
N ASN A 190 15.90 7.57 23.38
CA ASN A 190 14.55 7.54 23.94
C ASN A 190 13.64 6.61 23.11
N VAL A 191 13.31 5.45 23.66
CA VAL A 191 12.42 4.47 23.02
C VAL A 191 10.96 4.84 23.29
N LYS A 192 10.22 5.16 22.22
CA LYS A 192 8.79 5.52 22.28
C LYS A 192 7.85 4.35 22.08
N GLY A 193 8.31 3.28 21.45
CA GLY A 193 7.45 2.13 21.23
C GLY A 193 8.11 0.95 20.55
N LEU A 194 7.28 -0.04 20.25
CA LEU A 194 7.58 -1.25 19.50
C LEU A 194 6.60 -1.30 18.32
N ILE A 195 7.11 -1.55 17.11
CA ILE A 195 6.27 -1.89 15.95
C ILE A 195 6.46 -3.36 15.59
N ILE A 196 5.35 -4.08 15.44
CA ILE A 196 5.33 -5.46 15.00
C ILE A 196 4.48 -5.63 13.75
N THR A 197 4.70 -6.70 12.99
CA THR A 197 3.86 -7.08 11.84
C THR A 197 3.28 -8.46 12.09
N ASN A 198 1.95 -8.58 12.20
CA ASN A 198 1.26 -9.81 12.52
C ASN A 198 -0.01 -9.95 11.67
N PRO A 199 -0.10 -10.89 10.72
CA PRO A 199 0.92 -11.87 10.34
C PRO A 199 2.19 -11.24 9.75
N SER A 200 3.33 -11.88 9.96
CA SER A 200 4.66 -11.32 9.68
C SER A 200 5.02 -11.25 8.19
N ASN A 201 5.63 -10.13 7.81
CA ASN A 201 6.39 -9.95 6.58
C ASN A 201 7.87 -9.72 6.95
N PRO A 202 8.79 -10.63 6.61
CA PRO A 202 8.69 -11.61 5.52
C PRO A 202 8.38 -13.06 5.90
N LEU A 203 8.12 -13.36 7.17
CA LEU A 203 8.10 -14.76 7.65
C LEU A 203 6.90 -15.57 7.16
N GLY A 204 5.75 -14.94 6.91
CA GLY A 204 4.51 -15.63 6.56
C GLY A 204 3.86 -16.35 7.74
N THR A 205 4.21 -15.97 8.97
CA THR A 205 3.74 -16.60 10.21
C THR A 205 2.82 -15.68 10.99
N THR A 206 1.76 -16.23 11.59
CA THR A 206 0.99 -15.56 12.65
C THR A 206 1.73 -15.64 13.98
N MET A 207 1.69 -14.58 14.78
CA MET A 207 2.15 -14.64 16.16
C MET A 207 1.16 -15.42 17.03
N ASP A 208 1.67 -16.25 17.93
CA ASP A 208 0.84 -16.94 18.90
C ASP A 208 0.38 -15.99 20.03
N ARG A 209 -0.68 -16.41 20.72
CA ARG A 209 -1.33 -15.63 21.78
C ARG A 209 -0.39 -15.31 22.94
N GLU A 210 0.49 -16.25 23.34
CA GLU A 210 1.40 -16.04 24.47
C GLU A 210 2.52 -15.06 24.12
N THR A 211 3.05 -15.11 22.90
CA THR A 211 3.99 -14.10 22.40
C THR A 211 3.36 -12.71 22.41
N LEU A 212 2.10 -12.56 21.93
CA LEU A 212 1.39 -11.28 21.98
C LEU A 212 1.15 -10.80 23.43
N ARG A 213 0.81 -11.70 24.35
CA ARG A 213 0.66 -11.37 25.78
C ARG A 213 1.97 -10.87 26.38
N SER A 214 3.08 -11.54 26.07
CA SER A 214 4.42 -11.14 26.52
C SER A 214 4.80 -9.75 26.00
N ILE A 215 4.48 -9.46 24.73
CA ILE A 215 4.69 -8.15 24.10
C ILE A 215 3.85 -7.06 24.80
N VAL A 216 2.56 -7.29 25.04
CA VAL A 216 1.70 -6.32 25.73
C VAL A 216 2.13 -6.12 27.19
N GLY A 217 2.61 -7.18 27.86
CA GLY A 217 3.24 -7.05 29.18
C GLY A 217 4.47 -6.15 29.15
N PHE A 218 5.37 -6.37 28.18
CA PHE A 218 6.59 -5.58 28.01
C PHE A 218 6.30 -4.10 27.79
N ILE A 219 5.39 -3.76 26.88
CA ILE A 219 5.07 -2.35 26.61
C ILE A 219 4.39 -1.67 27.81
N ASN A 220 3.55 -2.39 28.57
CA ASN A 220 2.91 -1.86 29.78
C ASN A 220 3.95 -1.51 30.86
N GLU A 221 4.91 -2.41 31.07
CA GLU A 221 6.02 -2.24 32.03
C GLU A 221 6.94 -1.09 31.66
N LYS A 222 7.29 -0.96 30.37
CA LYS A 222 8.16 0.13 29.90
C LYS A 222 7.41 1.45 29.69
N ASN A 223 6.07 1.42 29.68
CA ASN A 223 5.21 2.55 29.36
C ASN A 223 5.52 3.16 27.99
N ILE A 224 5.59 2.30 26.97
CA ILE A 224 5.86 2.67 25.57
C ILE A 224 4.73 2.18 24.67
N HIS A 225 4.62 2.72 23.46
CA HIS A 225 3.58 2.35 22.51
C HIS A 225 3.82 0.99 21.85
N LEU A 226 2.74 0.35 21.41
CA LEU A 226 2.72 -0.82 20.54
C LEU A 226 1.93 -0.51 19.28
N VAL A 227 2.61 -0.57 18.12
CA VAL A 227 1.99 -0.47 16.81
C VAL A 227 1.97 -1.86 16.18
N CYS A 228 0.78 -2.39 15.90
CA CYS A 228 0.60 -3.69 15.26
C CYS A 228 0.17 -3.50 13.81
N ASP A 229 1.07 -3.74 12.86
CA ASP A 229 0.73 -3.83 11.44
C ASP A 229 0.08 -5.18 11.16
N GLU A 230 -1.25 -5.16 11.05
CA GLU A 230 -2.10 -6.32 10.82
C GLU A 230 -2.59 -6.41 9.36
N ILE A 231 -1.87 -5.79 8.41
CA ILE A 231 -2.23 -5.74 6.98
C ILE A 231 -2.45 -7.12 6.33
N TYR A 232 -1.87 -8.20 6.89
CA TYR A 232 -2.00 -9.57 6.38
C TYR A 232 -3.09 -10.38 7.11
N ALA A 233 -3.89 -9.79 8.01
CA ALA A 233 -4.82 -10.53 8.86
C ALA A 233 -5.79 -11.45 8.11
N ALA A 234 -6.26 -11.04 6.92
CA ALA A 234 -7.17 -11.83 6.08
C ALA A 234 -6.46 -12.78 5.09
N THR A 235 -5.14 -12.93 5.20
CA THR A 235 -4.35 -13.85 4.36
C THR A 235 -3.96 -15.14 5.07
N VAL A 236 -4.53 -15.40 6.25
CA VAL A 236 -4.29 -16.65 6.99
C VAL A 236 -5.03 -17.80 6.31
N PHE A 237 -4.28 -18.85 5.97
CA PHE A 237 -4.74 -19.95 5.14
C PHE A 237 -4.57 -21.33 5.79
N SER A 238 -3.92 -21.39 6.96
CA SER A 238 -3.85 -22.61 7.76
C SER A 238 -3.77 -22.31 9.26
N ALA A 239 -4.01 -23.33 10.09
CA ALA A 239 -3.81 -23.21 11.53
C ALA A 239 -2.33 -22.87 11.87
N PRO A 240 -2.07 -22.22 13.02
CA PRO A 240 -3.05 -21.67 13.96
C PRO A 240 -3.83 -20.47 13.39
N CYS A 241 -4.99 -20.16 13.98
CA CYS A 241 -5.79 -18.99 13.57
C CYS A 241 -5.05 -17.69 13.89
N PHE A 242 -5.31 -16.65 13.10
CA PHE A 242 -4.88 -15.29 13.41
C PHE A 242 -5.42 -14.84 14.77
N VAL A 243 -4.54 -14.27 15.60
CA VAL A 243 -4.88 -13.57 16.84
C VAL A 243 -4.49 -12.11 16.68
N SER A 244 -5.48 -11.21 16.72
CA SER A 244 -5.22 -9.77 16.73
C SER A 244 -4.79 -9.31 18.12
N VAL A 245 -4.00 -8.24 18.20
CA VAL A 245 -3.66 -7.61 19.50
C VAL A 245 -4.92 -7.19 20.26
N SER A 246 -5.97 -6.76 19.56
CA SER A 246 -7.27 -6.41 20.15
C SER A 246 -7.89 -7.56 20.94
N GLU A 247 -7.68 -8.81 20.52
CA GLU A 247 -8.20 -9.98 21.24
C GLU A 247 -7.47 -10.18 22.56
N VAL A 248 -6.16 -9.96 22.56
CA VAL A 248 -5.27 -10.19 23.71
C VAL A 248 -5.40 -9.08 24.75
N MET A 249 -5.67 -7.84 24.33
CA MET A 249 -5.81 -6.70 25.24
C MET A 249 -6.88 -6.91 26.32
N HIS A 250 -7.96 -7.62 25.98
CA HIS A 250 -9.06 -7.91 26.91
C HIS A 250 -8.71 -8.98 27.96
N GLU A 251 -7.61 -9.72 27.76
CA GLU A 251 -7.16 -10.79 28.65
C GLU A 251 -6.15 -10.29 29.70
N ILE A 252 -5.65 -9.07 29.56
CA ILE A 252 -4.58 -8.51 30.39
C ILE A 252 -5.18 -7.54 31.41
N GLU A 253 -5.02 -7.88 32.68
CA GLU A 253 -5.40 -7.01 33.79
C GLU A 253 -4.60 -5.71 33.75
N HIS A 254 -5.27 -4.57 33.95
CA HIS A 254 -4.67 -3.23 33.89
C HIS A 254 -3.93 -2.92 32.57
N CYS A 255 -4.41 -3.47 31.44
CA CYS A 255 -3.88 -3.16 30.12
C CYS A 255 -3.97 -1.65 29.81
N LYS A 256 -2.82 -1.02 29.50
CA LYS A 256 -2.76 0.38 29.05
C LYS A 256 -3.13 0.47 27.58
N SER A 257 -4.42 0.29 27.30
CA SER A 257 -4.95 0.21 25.93
C SER A 257 -4.63 1.44 25.07
N ASP A 258 -4.49 2.61 25.69
CA ASP A 258 -4.08 3.88 25.09
C ASP A 258 -2.66 3.88 24.49
N LEU A 259 -1.86 2.85 24.79
CA LEU A 259 -0.55 2.62 24.18
C LEU A 259 -0.62 1.72 22.94
N ILE A 260 -1.79 1.19 22.57
CA ILE A 260 -1.93 0.17 21.52
C ILE A 260 -2.63 0.75 20.28
N HIS A 261 -2.05 0.46 19.11
CA HIS A 261 -2.47 0.97 17.82
C HIS A 261 -2.38 -0.13 16.76
N ILE A 262 -3.32 -0.15 15.82
CA ILE A 262 -3.36 -1.11 14.70
C ILE A 262 -3.19 -0.35 13.40
N ILE A 263 -2.36 -0.89 12.51
CA ILE A 263 -2.28 -0.51 11.10
C ILE A 263 -2.98 -1.60 10.29
N TYR A 264 -3.84 -1.18 9.36
CA TYR A 264 -4.53 -2.06 8.44
C TYR A 264 -4.56 -1.46 7.03
N SER A 265 -4.80 -2.29 6.01
CA SER A 265 -4.90 -1.82 4.62
C SER A 265 -5.46 -2.92 3.73
N LEU A 266 -6.23 -2.52 2.71
CA LEU A 266 -6.83 -3.44 1.74
C LEU A 266 -5.89 -3.85 0.59
N SER A 267 -4.61 -3.47 0.69
CA SER A 267 -3.61 -3.66 -0.35
C SER A 267 -3.18 -5.11 -0.55
N LYS A 268 -3.35 -5.98 0.46
CA LYS A 268 -2.72 -7.32 0.50
C LYS A 268 -3.73 -8.45 0.54
N ASP A 269 -4.78 -8.29 1.32
CA ASP A 269 -5.89 -9.23 1.39
C ASP A 269 -6.78 -9.16 0.14
N LEU A 270 -7.37 -7.99 -0.16
CA LEU A 270 -8.22 -7.77 -1.34
C LEU A 270 -7.42 -7.57 -2.63
N GLY A 271 -6.10 -7.39 -2.53
CA GLY A 271 -5.25 -7.12 -3.70
C GLY A 271 -5.48 -5.74 -4.31
N LEU A 272 -5.86 -4.73 -3.53
CA LEU A 272 -6.19 -3.39 -4.02
C LEU A 272 -5.13 -2.31 -3.67
N PRO A 273 -3.81 -2.53 -3.90
CA PRO A 273 -2.79 -1.57 -3.50
C PRO A 273 -2.92 -0.22 -4.23
N GLY A 274 -3.43 -0.22 -5.47
CA GLY A 274 -3.65 0.99 -6.27
C GLY A 274 -4.75 1.91 -5.72
N PHE A 275 -5.66 1.39 -4.90
CA PHE A 275 -6.77 2.17 -4.31
C PHE A 275 -6.35 2.98 -3.08
N ARG A 276 -5.11 2.77 -2.60
CA ARG A 276 -4.49 3.55 -1.51
C ARG A 276 -5.32 3.58 -0.22
N VAL A 277 -5.96 2.47 0.15
CA VAL A 277 -6.73 2.36 1.40
C VAL A 277 -5.84 1.89 2.54
N GLY A 278 -5.44 2.83 3.40
CA GLY A 278 -4.74 2.56 4.65
C GLY A 278 -5.54 3.03 5.84
N ILE A 279 -5.45 2.30 6.95
CA ILE A 279 -6.19 2.55 8.18
C ILE A 279 -5.23 2.56 9.36
N VAL A 280 -5.36 3.57 10.22
CA VAL A 280 -4.89 3.52 11.60
C VAL A 280 -6.11 3.38 12.50
N TYR A 281 -6.09 2.41 13.41
CA TYR A 281 -7.07 2.28 14.47
C TYR A 281 -6.35 2.43 15.81
N SER A 282 -6.77 3.38 16.64
CA SER A 282 -6.15 3.61 17.94
C SER A 282 -7.19 3.67 19.05
N TYR A 283 -6.82 3.04 20.17
CA TYR A 283 -7.56 3.13 21.43
C TYR A 283 -7.28 4.43 22.20
N ASN A 284 -6.41 5.31 21.68
CA ASN A 284 -6.05 6.58 22.30
C ASN A 284 -6.72 7.76 21.58
N ASP A 285 -7.53 8.53 22.31
CA ASP A 285 -8.29 9.65 21.73
C ASP A 285 -7.39 10.79 21.26
N GLY A 286 -6.26 11.01 21.93
CA GLY A 286 -5.26 12.00 21.51
C GLY A 286 -4.65 11.64 20.15
N VAL A 287 -4.39 10.35 19.91
CA VAL A 287 -3.90 9.83 18.64
C VAL A 287 -4.98 9.89 17.57
N VAL A 288 -6.23 9.51 17.88
CA VAL A 288 -7.37 9.63 16.96
C VAL A 288 -7.54 11.09 16.51
N ASN A 289 -7.56 12.03 17.44
CA ASN A 289 -7.76 13.45 17.14
C ASN A 289 -6.61 14.06 16.32
N SER A 290 -5.36 13.75 16.66
CA SER A 290 -4.18 14.29 15.97
C SER A 290 -4.00 13.64 14.61
N GLY A 291 -4.11 12.31 14.55
CA GLY A 291 -4.00 11.54 13.33
C GLY A 291 -5.09 11.87 12.32
N ARG A 292 -6.32 12.17 12.77
CA ARG A 292 -7.40 12.65 11.88
C ARG A 292 -7.08 13.97 11.20
N LYS A 293 -6.36 14.88 11.85
CA LYS A 293 -5.90 16.12 11.19
C LYS A 293 -4.82 15.80 10.15
N MET A 294 -3.93 14.86 10.45
CA MET A 294 -2.87 14.43 9.53
C MET A 294 -3.37 13.61 8.35
N SER A 295 -4.51 12.94 8.45
CA SER A 295 -5.11 12.19 7.33
C SER A 295 -5.39 13.08 6.11
N SER A 296 -5.57 14.40 6.31
CA SER A 296 -5.76 15.38 5.24
C SER A 296 -4.64 15.37 4.19
N PHE A 297 -3.42 14.92 4.54
CA PHE A 297 -2.30 14.79 3.59
C PHE A 297 -2.34 13.51 2.73
N GLY A 298 -3.29 12.61 2.99
CA GLY A 298 -3.37 11.32 2.34
C GLY A 298 -4.75 10.69 2.47
N LEU A 299 -5.81 11.45 2.22
CA LEU A 299 -7.17 10.92 2.24
C LEU A 299 -7.35 9.85 1.17
N VAL A 300 -8.16 8.84 1.48
CA VAL A 300 -8.66 7.89 0.47
C VAL A 300 -9.63 8.66 -0.44
N SER A 301 -9.53 8.46 -1.75
CA SER A 301 -10.48 9.06 -2.71
C SER A 301 -11.92 8.76 -2.30
N SER A 302 -12.79 9.78 -2.28
CA SER A 302 -14.21 9.60 -1.95
C SER A 302 -14.92 8.64 -2.92
N GLN A 303 -14.49 8.61 -4.20
CA GLN A 303 -14.95 7.62 -5.18
C GLN A 303 -14.61 6.18 -4.75
N THR A 304 -13.37 5.97 -4.29
CA THR A 304 -12.91 4.68 -3.77
C THR A 304 -13.63 4.32 -2.48
N GLN A 305 -13.82 5.28 -1.57
CA GLN A 305 -14.58 5.06 -0.32
C GLN A 305 -16.01 4.62 -0.62
N HIS A 306 -16.71 5.27 -1.55
CA HIS A 306 -18.07 4.91 -1.94
C HIS A 306 -18.15 3.50 -2.52
N PHE A 307 -17.27 3.17 -3.46
CA PHE A 307 -17.21 1.84 -4.07
C PHE A 307 -16.98 0.74 -3.02
N LEU A 308 -15.99 0.95 -2.15
CA LEU A 308 -15.65 -0.04 -1.13
C LEU A 308 -16.65 -0.10 0.02
N ALA A 309 -17.34 1.00 0.34
CA ALA A 309 -18.45 0.97 1.29
C ALA A 309 -19.52 -0.03 0.82
N ALA A 310 -19.94 0.07 -0.44
CA ALA A 310 -20.91 -0.86 -1.01
C ALA A 310 -20.40 -2.31 -1.03
N MET A 311 -19.16 -2.54 -1.46
CA MET A 311 -18.59 -3.89 -1.56
C MET A 311 -18.37 -4.55 -0.20
N LEU A 312 -17.86 -3.81 0.78
CA LEU A 312 -17.57 -4.35 2.11
C LEU A 312 -18.83 -4.44 3.00
N SER A 313 -19.91 -3.76 2.63
CA SER A 313 -21.22 -3.93 3.26
C SER A 313 -22.01 -5.14 2.73
N ASP A 314 -21.62 -5.71 1.59
CA ASP A 314 -22.20 -6.97 1.10
C ASP A 314 -21.62 -8.15 1.89
N GLU A 315 -22.37 -8.59 2.90
CA GLU A 315 -21.95 -9.66 3.79
C GLU A 315 -21.71 -11.00 3.08
N ASN A 316 -22.52 -11.31 2.07
CA ASN A 316 -22.40 -12.54 1.29
C ASN A 316 -21.10 -12.52 0.47
N PHE A 317 -20.78 -11.37 -0.14
CA PHE A 317 -19.53 -11.19 -0.84
C PHE A 317 -18.33 -11.33 0.10
N VAL A 318 -18.34 -10.63 1.25
CA VAL A 318 -17.23 -10.66 2.20
C VAL A 318 -16.97 -12.07 2.72
N GLU A 319 -18.00 -12.83 3.09
CA GLU A 319 -17.86 -14.19 3.59
C GLU A 319 -17.33 -15.14 2.52
N ARG A 320 -17.89 -15.08 1.30
CA ARG A 320 -17.40 -15.84 0.14
C ARG A 320 -15.94 -15.49 -0.17
N PHE A 321 -15.60 -14.20 -0.16
CA PHE A 321 -14.25 -13.73 -0.46
C PHE A 321 -13.23 -14.25 0.55
N LEU A 322 -13.50 -14.11 1.85
CA LEU A 322 -12.56 -14.55 2.90
C LEU A 322 -12.31 -16.06 2.85
N ALA A 323 -13.37 -16.85 2.67
CA ALA A 323 -13.26 -18.31 2.57
C ALA A 323 -12.47 -18.74 1.33
N GLU A 324 -12.81 -18.17 0.17
CA GLU A 324 -12.20 -18.56 -1.11
C GLU A 324 -10.75 -18.06 -1.23
N SER A 325 -10.45 -16.85 -0.74
CA SER A 325 -9.08 -16.31 -0.68
C SER A 325 -8.18 -17.17 0.19
N SER A 326 -8.64 -17.55 1.39
CA SER A 326 -7.93 -18.46 2.29
C SER A 326 -7.66 -19.81 1.61
N ARG A 327 -8.67 -20.40 0.94
CA ARG A 327 -8.54 -21.67 0.21
C ARG A 327 -7.52 -21.59 -0.93
N ARG A 328 -7.56 -20.54 -1.75
CA ARG A 328 -6.66 -20.36 -2.90
C ARG A 328 -5.22 -20.10 -2.44
N LEU A 329 -5.02 -19.30 -1.39
CA LEU A 329 -3.71 -19.10 -0.79
C LEU A 329 -3.14 -20.41 -0.22
N ALA A 330 -3.94 -21.21 0.48
CA ALA A 330 -3.50 -22.52 0.98
C ALA A 330 -3.04 -23.45 -0.14
N ALA A 331 -3.83 -23.54 -1.22
CA ALA A 331 -3.52 -24.36 -2.38
C ALA A 331 -2.21 -23.91 -3.05
N ARG A 332 -2.08 -22.60 -3.29
CA ARG A 332 -0.89 -22.00 -3.89
C ARG A 332 0.36 -22.20 -3.04
N HIS A 333 0.27 -21.93 -1.74
CA HIS A 333 1.35 -22.16 -0.79
C HIS A 333 1.76 -23.64 -0.78
N SER A 334 0.80 -24.57 -0.73
CA SER A 334 1.09 -26.01 -0.74
C SER A 334 1.73 -26.50 -2.04
N GLN A 335 1.27 -26.02 -3.21
CA GLN A 335 1.89 -26.32 -4.50
C GLN A 335 3.36 -25.88 -4.49
N PHE A 336 3.62 -24.66 -4.04
CA PHE A 336 4.95 -24.08 -4.05
C PHE A 336 5.91 -24.81 -3.09
N THR A 337 5.51 -24.99 -1.81
CA THR A 337 6.37 -25.62 -0.80
C THR A 337 6.66 -27.09 -1.10
N LYS A 338 5.65 -27.88 -1.52
CA LYS A 338 5.88 -29.26 -2.01
C LYS A 338 6.78 -29.31 -3.24
N GLY A 339 6.73 -28.29 -4.08
CA GLY A 339 7.62 -28.14 -5.23
C GLY A 339 9.09 -27.97 -4.84
N LEU A 340 9.35 -27.17 -3.79
CA LEU A 340 10.68 -26.94 -3.22
C LEU A 340 11.21 -28.16 -2.46
N GLU A 341 10.35 -28.87 -1.72
CA GLU A 341 10.71 -30.08 -0.97
C GLU A 341 11.27 -31.18 -1.89
N LYS A 342 10.74 -31.31 -3.12
CA LYS A 342 11.25 -32.25 -4.14
C LYS A 342 12.71 -32.04 -4.52
N VAL A 343 13.30 -30.90 -4.15
CA VAL A 343 14.69 -30.54 -4.43
C VAL A 343 15.48 -30.23 -3.16
N ASN A 344 15.01 -30.70 -2.00
CA ASN A 344 15.63 -30.51 -0.69
C ASN A 344 15.83 -29.03 -0.31
N VAL A 345 14.97 -28.14 -0.81
CA VAL A 345 14.87 -26.76 -0.34
C VAL A 345 13.70 -26.66 0.63
N THR A 346 13.96 -26.15 1.83
CA THR A 346 12.95 -25.98 2.87
C THR A 346 12.53 -24.51 3.00
N CYS A 347 11.35 -24.28 3.55
CA CYS A 347 10.88 -22.97 3.99
C CYS A 347 10.61 -23.01 5.49
N LEU A 348 10.61 -21.85 6.13
CA LEU A 348 9.98 -21.70 7.45
C LEU A 348 8.51 -22.14 7.33
N PRO A 349 8.01 -23.02 8.21
CA PRO A 349 6.58 -23.34 8.24
C PRO A 349 5.74 -22.07 8.42
N SER A 350 4.95 -21.74 7.41
CA SER A 350 4.14 -20.53 7.34
C SER A 350 2.67 -20.84 7.11
N ASN A 351 1.79 -19.98 7.65
CA ASN A 351 0.34 -20.16 7.64
C ASN A 351 -0.42 -18.92 7.12
N ALA A 352 0.30 -17.87 6.72
CA ALA A 352 -0.25 -16.60 6.30
C ALA A 352 0.64 -15.89 5.27
N GLY A 353 0.16 -14.76 4.75
CA GLY A 353 0.89 -13.91 3.83
C GLY A 353 0.79 -14.36 2.37
N LEU A 354 1.61 -13.74 1.54
CA LEU A 354 1.61 -13.90 0.07
C LEU A 354 2.94 -14.48 -0.44
N PHE A 355 3.71 -15.04 0.49
CA PHE A 355 5.10 -15.44 0.32
C PHE A 355 5.49 -16.50 1.35
N CYS A 356 6.61 -17.17 1.10
CA CYS A 356 7.28 -18.03 2.07
C CYS A 356 8.70 -17.53 2.37
N TRP A 357 9.20 -17.88 3.55
CA TRP A 357 10.57 -17.58 3.96
C TRP A 357 11.47 -18.79 3.69
N MET A 358 12.07 -18.79 2.50
CA MET A 358 12.84 -19.91 1.94
C MET A 358 14.26 -19.95 2.50
N ASN A 359 14.72 -21.15 2.88
CA ASN A 359 16.04 -21.39 3.44
C ASN A 359 17.00 -21.95 2.38
N LEU A 360 17.95 -21.14 1.94
CA LEU A 360 19.02 -21.54 1.01
C LEU A 360 20.40 -21.54 1.69
N ARG A 361 20.47 -21.60 3.02
CA ARG A 361 21.73 -21.58 3.78
C ARG A 361 22.70 -22.69 3.37
N ASN A 362 22.18 -23.83 2.92
CA ASN A 362 22.98 -24.97 2.45
C ASN A 362 23.57 -24.77 1.05
N LEU A 363 23.06 -23.79 0.28
CA LEU A 363 23.59 -23.44 -1.05
C LEU A 363 24.60 -22.29 -1.00
N LEU A 364 24.80 -21.68 0.17
CA LEU A 364 25.83 -20.69 0.36
C LEU A 364 27.21 -21.35 0.34
N LYS A 365 28.12 -20.85 -0.52
CA LYS A 365 29.53 -21.24 -0.50
C LYS A 365 30.21 -20.84 0.80
N GLU A 366 29.89 -19.65 1.29
CA GLU A 366 30.31 -19.09 2.56
C GLU A 366 29.07 -18.55 3.27
N LYS A 367 28.92 -18.84 4.56
CA LYS A 367 27.75 -18.43 5.37
C LYS A 367 27.90 -16.95 5.80
N THR A 368 28.01 -16.06 4.82
CA THR A 368 28.19 -14.61 4.96
C THR A 368 27.14 -13.87 4.13
N PHE A 369 26.94 -12.58 4.39
CA PHE A 369 26.02 -11.76 3.58
C PHE A 369 26.55 -11.55 2.16
N GLU A 370 27.87 -11.53 1.97
CA GLU A 370 28.49 -11.54 0.65
C GLU A 370 28.15 -12.82 -0.11
N GLY A 371 28.20 -13.98 0.58
CA GLY A 371 27.74 -15.26 0.05
C GLY A 371 26.27 -15.24 -0.35
N GLU A 372 25.40 -14.66 0.48
CA GLU A 372 24.00 -14.44 0.17
C GLU A 372 23.83 -13.58 -1.09
N MET A 373 24.48 -12.42 -1.18
CA MET A 373 24.37 -11.53 -2.33
C MET A 373 24.91 -12.15 -3.63
N MET A 374 25.95 -12.98 -3.56
CA MET A 374 26.43 -13.75 -4.71
C MET A 374 25.40 -14.77 -5.18
N LEU A 375 24.81 -15.54 -4.27
CA LEU A 375 23.76 -16.50 -4.61
C LEU A 375 22.53 -15.78 -5.17
N TRP A 376 22.13 -14.66 -4.57
CA TRP A 376 21.01 -13.85 -5.03
C TRP A 376 21.19 -13.34 -6.46
N ARG A 377 22.37 -12.80 -6.80
CA ARG A 377 22.68 -12.37 -8.16
C ARG A 377 22.66 -13.52 -9.16
N LEU A 378 23.09 -14.71 -8.75
CA LEU A 378 22.97 -15.91 -9.59
C LEU A 378 21.50 -16.26 -9.82
N ILE A 379 20.66 -16.26 -8.78
CA ILE A 379 19.22 -16.51 -8.90
C ILE A 379 18.56 -15.52 -9.88
N ILE A 380 18.87 -14.23 -9.77
CA ILE A 380 18.31 -13.22 -10.65
C ILE A 380 18.81 -13.37 -12.09
N ASN A 381 20.11 -13.53 -12.28
CA ASN A 381 20.71 -13.45 -13.63
C ASN A 381 20.66 -14.76 -14.39
N GLU A 382 20.87 -15.89 -13.73
CA GLU A 382 20.96 -17.22 -14.35
C GLU A 382 19.64 -18.00 -14.22
N VAL A 383 19.05 -18.01 -13.02
CA VAL A 383 17.76 -18.71 -12.78
C VAL A 383 16.58 -17.87 -13.28
N LYS A 384 16.79 -16.56 -13.48
CA LYS A 384 15.79 -15.60 -13.95
C LYS A 384 14.56 -15.57 -13.04
N LEU A 385 14.80 -15.45 -11.73
CA LEU A 385 13.75 -15.27 -10.72
C LEU A 385 14.08 -14.03 -9.89
N ASN A 386 13.16 -13.08 -9.81
CA ASN A 386 13.29 -11.98 -8.87
C ASN A 386 12.75 -12.45 -7.51
N VAL A 387 13.65 -12.62 -6.54
CA VAL A 387 13.33 -12.95 -5.14
C VAL A 387 14.01 -11.91 -4.24
N SER A 388 13.63 -11.86 -2.96
CA SER A 388 14.18 -10.86 -2.03
C SER A 388 15.16 -11.51 -1.05
N PRO A 389 16.43 -11.05 -0.95
CA PRO A 389 17.41 -11.63 -0.04
C PRO A 389 17.15 -11.22 1.41
N GLY A 390 17.53 -12.07 2.37
CA GLY A 390 17.20 -11.91 3.78
C GLY A 390 17.79 -10.66 4.42
N SER A 391 19.01 -10.30 4.01
CA SER A 391 19.67 -9.05 4.39
C SER A 391 18.83 -7.80 4.09
N ALA A 392 18.01 -7.80 3.05
CA ALA A 392 17.15 -6.67 2.73
C ALA A 392 16.04 -6.43 3.78
N PHE A 393 15.68 -7.45 4.55
CA PHE A 393 14.72 -7.40 5.64
C PHE A 393 15.40 -7.22 7.01
N GLY A 394 16.71 -6.98 7.04
CA GLY A 394 17.49 -6.92 8.27
C GLY A 394 17.66 -8.27 8.96
N CYS A 395 17.53 -9.39 8.26
CA CYS A 395 17.79 -10.71 8.86
C CYS A 395 19.26 -10.81 9.31
N SER A 396 19.49 -11.22 10.56
CA SER A 396 20.84 -11.38 11.12
C SER A 396 21.55 -12.65 10.65
N GLU A 397 20.82 -13.58 10.02
CA GLU A 397 21.36 -14.82 9.49
C GLU A 397 21.37 -14.82 7.95
N PRO A 398 22.53 -14.96 7.29
CA PRO A 398 22.58 -15.02 5.84
C PRO A 398 22.01 -16.34 5.31
N GLY A 399 21.39 -16.28 4.12
CA GLY A 399 20.91 -17.43 3.35
C GLY A 399 19.39 -17.62 3.36
N TRP A 400 18.64 -16.66 3.89
CA TRP A 400 17.18 -16.64 3.83
C TRP A 400 16.67 -15.78 2.68
N TYR A 401 15.53 -16.13 2.10
CA TYR A 401 14.94 -15.40 0.98
C TYR A 401 13.42 -15.36 1.09
N ARG A 402 12.81 -14.19 0.85
CA ARG A 402 11.36 -14.10 0.66
C ARG A 402 11.02 -14.39 -0.80
N VAL A 403 10.06 -15.29 -1.00
CA VAL A 403 9.56 -15.66 -2.33
C VAL A 403 8.04 -15.56 -2.34
N CYS A 404 7.51 -14.64 -3.16
CA CYS A 404 6.08 -14.40 -3.34
C CYS A 404 5.46 -15.39 -4.33
N PHE A 405 4.23 -15.81 -4.06
CA PHE A 405 3.55 -16.86 -4.84
C PHE A 405 2.12 -16.49 -5.28
N ALA A 406 1.59 -15.33 -4.87
CA ALA A 406 0.17 -14.99 -5.05
C ALA A 406 -0.11 -14.03 -6.23
N ASN A 407 0.89 -13.77 -7.07
CA ASN A 407 0.85 -12.76 -8.14
C ASN A 407 1.01 -13.34 -9.56
N MET A 408 0.81 -14.65 -9.73
CA MET A 408 0.90 -15.32 -11.03
C MET A 408 -0.04 -16.54 -11.13
N ASP A 409 -0.25 -17.01 -12.36
CA ASP A 409 -0.98 -18.25 -12.65
C ASP A 409 -0.21 -19.52 -12.22
N ASP A 410 -0.90 -20.67 -12.25
CA ASP A 410 -0.35 -21.96 -11.81
C ASP A 410 0.78 -22.42 -12.75
N GLU A 411 0.66 -22.18 -14.05
CA GLU A 411 1.68 -22.53 -15.04
C GLU A 411 3.00 -21.80 -14.79
N THR A 412 2.95 -20.50 -14.45
CA THR A 412 4.14 -19.70 -14.16
C THR A 412 4.83 -20.18 -12.88
N VAL A 413 4.06 -20.61 -11.87
CA VAL A 413 4.63 -21.25 -10.67
C VAL A 413 5.36 -22.53 -11.01
N ASP A 414 4.79 -23.38 -11.87
CA ASP A 414 5.45 -24.61 -12.30
C ASP A 414 6.73 -24.35 -13.10
N VAL A 415 6.75 -23.30 -13.93
CA VAL A 415 7.98 -22.85 -14.62
C VAL A 415 9.04 -22.40 -13.62
N ALA A 416 8.66 -21.61 -12.60
CA ALA A 416 9.59 -21.17 -11.56
C ALA A 416 10.17 -22.36 -10.78
N LEU A 417 9.32 -23.31 -10.36
CA LEU A 417 9.76 -24.54 -9.67
C LEU A 417 10.67 -25.40 -10.55
N LYS A 418 10.40 -25.49 -11.86
CA LYS A 418 11.29 -26.18 -12.81
C LYS A 418 12.66 -25.51 -12.91
N ARG A 419 12.71 -24.17 -12.95
CA ARG A 419 13.96 -23.40 -12.96
C ARG A 419 14.75 -23.61 -11.67
N ILE A 420 14.09 -23.56 -10.52
CA ILE A 420 14.70 -23.84 -9.20
C ILE A 420 15.26 -25.26 -9.17
N ARG A 421 14.50 -26.26 -9.62
CA ARG A 421 14.96 -27.65 -9.69
C ARG A 421 16.21 -27.83 -10.54
N ALA A 422 16.22 -27.23 -11.73
CA ALA A 422 17.39 -27.29 -12.61
C ALA A 422 18.62 -26.61 -11.99
N PHE A 423 18.41 -25.50 -11.27
CA PHE A 423 19.48 -24.79 -10.56
C PHE A 423 20.05 -25.61 -9.39
N VAL A 424 19.19 -26.09 -8.49
CA VAL A 424 19.62 -26.88 -7.31
C VAL A 424 20.28 -28.19 -7.73
N GLY A 425 19.76 -28.85 -8.78
CA GLY A 425 20.40 -30.06 -9.34
C GLY A 425 21.80 -29.80 -9.89
N LYS A 426 22.06 -28.63 -10.49
CA LYS A 426 23.40 -28.26 -10.96
C LYS A 426 24.37 -27.96 -9.83
N GLU A 427 23.92 -27.28 -8.77
CA GLU A 427 24.79 -26.93 -7.64
C GLU A 427 25.08 -28.12 -6.73
N THR A 428 24.16 -29.08 -6.59
CA THR A 428 24.41 -30.33 -5.84
C THR A 428 25.25 -31.34 -6.63
N ALA A 429 25.24 -31.30 -7.97
CA ALA A 429 26.02 -32.20 -8.82
C ALA A 429 27.49 -31.77 -9.04
N LYS A 430 27.89 -30.56 -8.66
CA LYS A 430 29.30 -30.16 -8.69
C LYS A 430 30.03 -30.87 -7.53
N PRO A 431 30.97 -31.80 -7.79
CA PRO A 431 31.79 -32.36 -6.72
C PRO A 431 32.62 -31.24 -6.10
N VAL A 432 32.72 -31.25 -4.77
CA VAL A 432 33.70 -30.43 -4.06
C VAL A 432 35.11 -30.96 -4.40
N GLU A 433 35.66 -30.55 -5.54
CA GLU A 433 37.11 -30.64 -5.75
C GLU A 433 37.78 -29.60 -4.85
N LEU A 434 38.24 -30.04 -3.68
CA LEU A 434 39.23 -29.34 -2.87
C LEU A 434 40.56 -29.31 -3.63
N LYS A 435 40.68 -28.42 -4.63
CA LYS A 435 41.99 -28.01 -5.13
C LYS A 435 42.62 -27.08 -4.10
N ARG A 436 43.37 -27.71 -3.19
CA ARG A 436 44.35 -27.07 -2.31
C ARG A 436 45.28 -26.21 -3.18
N TRP A 437 45.09 -24.89 -3.16
CA TRP A 437 46.02 -23.98 -3.82
C TRP A 437 47.35 -24.07 -3.07
N LYS A 438 48.37 -24.67 -3.69
CA LYS A 438 49.73 -24.61 -3.19
C LYS A 438 50.18 -23.15 -3.28
N SER A 439 50.38 -22.52 -2.12
CA SER A 439 51.06 -21.25 -1.98
C SER A 439 52.52 -21.42 -2.39
N ASN A 440 52.85 -21.14 -3.64
CA ASN A 440 54.21 -20.88 -4.11
C ASN A 440 54.14 -20.15 -5.45
N LEU A 441 53.76 -18.88 -5.43
CA LEU A 441 54.03 -17.94 -6.51
C LEU A 441 54.66 -16.70 -5.90
N ARG A 442 55.99 -16.64 -6.03
CA ARG A 442 56.85 -15.54 -5.63
C ARG A 442 56.78 -14.50 -6.75
N LEU A 443 56.10 -13.37 -6.50
CA LEU A 443 56.05 -12.25 -7.44
C LEU A 443 57.35 -11.45 -7.36
N SER A 444 58.16 -11.47 -8.43
CA SER A 444 59.23 -10.50 -8.64
C SER A 444 58.72 -9.39 -9.55
N PHE A 445 58.73 -8.15 -9.06
CA PHE A 445 58.49 -6.97 -9.89
C PHE A 445 59.80 -6.58 -10.61
N SER A 446 59.76 -6.53 -11.94
CA SER A 446 60.74 -5.77 -12.73
C SER A 446 60.04 -4.54 -13.33
N SER A 447 60.42 -3.37 -12.85
CA SER A 447 60.09 -2.10 -13.47
C SER A 447 60.97 -1.86 -14.69
N ARG A 448 60.40 -1.45 -15.83
CA ARG A 448 61.10 -0.67 -16.86
C ARG A 448 60.12 0.21 -17.64
N ARG A 449 60.58 1.45 -17.82
CA ARG A 449 59.94 2.60 -18.50
C ARG A 449 60.06 2.50 -20.03
N PHE A 450 59.13 3.20 -20.70
CA PHE A 450 59.21 3.96 -21.97
C PHE A 450 59.98 3.38 -23.17
N ASP A 451 59.31 3.25 -24.33
CA ASP A 451 59.46 4.23 -25.43
C ASP A 451 58.46 4.04 -26.60
N GLU A 452 58.27 5.13 -27.34
CA GLU A 452 57.37 5.38 -28.48
C GLU A 452 57.69 4.59 -29.77
N ASN A 453 56.70 4.32 -30.63
CA ASN A 453 56.68 4.72 -32.06
C ASN A 453 55.48 4.17 -32.89
N VAL A 454 54.72 5.13 -33.45
CA VAL A 454 54.09 5.32 -34.79
C VAL A 454 53.72 4.14 -35.73
N MET A 455 52.47 4.19 -36.24
CA MET A 455 51.97 4.03 -37.64
C MET A 455 50.77 3.05 -37.86
N SER A 456 49.68 3.60 -38.43
CA SER A 456 48.64 2.93 -39.25
C SER A 456 49.10 2.88 -40.75
N PRO A 457 48.38 2.33 -41.77
CA PRO A 457 46.99 1.82 -41.85
C PRO A 457 46.78 0.52 -42.69
N HIS A 458 45.52 0.01 -42.75
CA HIS A 458 44.77 -0.41 -43.97
C HIS A 458 43.76 -1.56 -43.75
N SER A 459 42.51 -1.33 -44.16
CA SER A 459 41.46 -2.33 -44.47
C SER A 459 41.62 -2.82 -45.92
N PRO A 460 40.95 -3.92 -46.39
CA PRO A 460 39.51 -3.86 -46.73
C PRO A 460 38.69 -5.17 -46.52
N MET A 461 37.37 -5.03 -46.57
CA MET A 461 36.34 -6.11 -46.70
C MET A 461 36.35 -6.75 -48.10
N PRO A 462 35.74 -7.95 -48.28
CA PRO A 462 34.53 -7.99 -49.13
C PRO A 462 33.44 -9.07 -48.80
N HIS A 463 32.20 -8.68 -49.11
CA HIS A 463 31.07 -9.37 -49.79
C HIS A 463 30.45 -10.72 -49.35
N SER A 464 29.09 -10.70 -49.28
CA SER A 464 28.14 -11.83 -49.28
C SER A 464 27.92 -12.45 -50.67
N PRO A 465 27.23 -13.62 -50.75
CA PRO A 465 26.07 -13.73 -51.65
C PRO A 465 24.85 -14.51 -51.09
N LEU A 466 23.75 -14.45 -51.86
CA LEU A 466 22.35 -14.86 -51.66
C LEU A 466 22.00 -16.25 -52.26
N THR A 467 20.97 -16.93 -51.66
CA THR A 467 19.93 -17.89 -52.17
C THR A 467 20.31 -19.14 -53.02
N THR A 468 19.73 -20.34 -52.80
CA THR A 468 18.41 -20.81 -53.32
C THR A 468 17.99 -22.22 -52.77
N LEU A 469 16.68 -22.48 -52.79
CA LEU A 469 15.86 -23.69 -52.48
C LEU A 469 16.35 -25.09 -52.91
N LEU A 470 15.86 -26.12 -52.18
CA LEU A 470 15.39 -27.40 -52.74
C LEU A 470 14.22 -28.00 -51.92
N ILE A 471 13.24 -28.52 -52.64
CA ILE A 471 11.97 -29.15 -52.23
C ILE A 471 12.15 -30.68 -52.25
N PHE A 472 11.51 -31.41 -51.31
CA PHE A 472 10.93 -32.73 -51.62
C PHE A 472 9.67 -33.02 -50.76
N SER A 473 8.61 -33.37 -51.47
CA SER A 473 7.27 -33.82 -51.06
C SER A 473 7.23 -35.29 -50.63
N HIS A 474 6.25 -35.71 -49.80
CA HIS A 474 5.35 -36.87 -50.07
C HIS A 474 4.09 -36.88 -49.19
N SER A 475 3.06 -37.58 -49.69
CA SER A 475 1.62 -37.39 -49.53
C SER A 475 0.90 -38.16 -48.39
N PHE A 476 -0.26 -37.60 -48.00
CA PHE A 476 -1.55 -38.10 -47.44
C PHE A 476 -1.86 -39.62 -47.33
N PRO A 477 -2.81 -40.02 -46.43
CA PRO A 477 -4.24 -40.04 -46.79
C PRO A 477 -5.21 -39.36 -45.80
N THR A 478 -6.32 -38.93 -46.38
CA THR A 478 -7.53 -38.26 -45.88
C THR A 478 -8.51 -39.17 -45.13
N TYR A 479 -9.28 -38.62 -44.19
CA TYR A 479 -10.72 -38.92 -44.07
C TYR A 479 -11.50 -37.70 -43.55
N SER A 480 -12.58 -37.38 -44.27
CA SER A 480 -13.52 -36.30 -44.06
C SER A 480 -14.64 -36.67 -43.09
N ASN A 481 -15.16 -35.71 -42.31
CA ASN A 481 -16.58 -35.38 -42.37
C ASN A 481 -16.88 -34.02 -41.72
N GLN A 482 -17.50 -33.17 -42.51
CA GLN A 482 -18.10 -31.88 -42.14
C GLN A 482 -19.33 -32.09 -41.24
N LYS A 483 -19.55 -31.18 -40.30
CA LYS A 483 -20.89 -30.67 -39.97
C LYS A 483 -20.81 -29.22 -39.46
N SER A 484 -21.72 -28.42 -40.00
CA SER A 484 -21.94 -26.98 -39.93
C SER A 484 -22.29 -26.40 -38.55
N PRO A 485 -22.16 -25.07 -38.34
CA PRO A 485 -22.45 -24.39 -37.07
C PRO A 485 -23.97 -24.21 -36.83
N PRO A 486 -24.42 -24.08 -35.57
CA PRO A 486 -25.84 -23.99 -35.24
C PRO A 486 -26.44 -22.60 -35.50
N LYS A 487 -27.69 -22.64 -35.97
CA LYS A 487 -28.60 -21.51 -36.18
C LYS A 487 -29.11 -20.96 -34.84
N LEU A 488 -29.31 -19.64 -34.79
CA LEU A 488 -30.15 -18.98 -33.79
C LEU A 488 -31.61 -19.43 -33.96
N GLU A 489 -32.19 -19.97 -32.89
CA GLU A 489 -33.63 -20.08 -32.71
C GLU A 489 -34.11 -18.94 -31.80
N ILE A 490 -35.11 -18.22 -32.30
CA ILE A 490 -35.93 -17.27 -31.57
C ILE A 490 -36.94 -18.11 -30.78
N CYS A 491 -36.93 -17.98 -29.46
CA CYS A 491 -37.93 -18.59 -28.59
C CYS A 491 -38.82 -17.49 -28.02
N GLU A 492 -40.03 -17.39 -28.57
CA GLU A 492 -41.15 -16.64 -28.01
C GLU A 492 -41.60 -17.33 -26.71
N THR A 493 -41.56 -16.62 -25.58
CA THR A 493 -42.24 -17.05 -24.35
C THR A 493 -43.52 -16.24 -24.16
N GLN A 494 -44.61 -16.98 -24.11
CA GLN A 494 -45.98 -16.54 -23.90
C GLN A 494 -46.12 -15.83 -22.54
N THR A 495 -46.58 -14.59 -22.56
CA THR A 495 -47.14 -13.89 -21.40
C THR A 495 -48.61 -14.21 -21.27
N HIS A 496 -48.99 -15.02 -20.27
CA HIS A 496 -50.37 -15.05 -19.78
C HIS A 496 -50.53 -13.97 -18.72
N GLY A 497 -51.29 -12.93 -19.06
CA GLY A 497 -51.81 -11.97 -18.09
C GLY A 497 -53.03 -12.54 -17.39
N VAL A 498 -53.08 -12.38 -16.06
CA VAL A 498 -54.34 -12.20 -15.32
C VAL A 498 -54.07 -11.25 -14.14
N SER A 499 -54.60 -10.05 -14.25
CA SER A 499 -55.10 -9.23 -13.14
C SER A 499 -56.61 -9.08 -13.42
N PRO A 500 -57.51 -8.90 -12.43
CA PRO A 500 -57.45 -7.65 -11.66
C PRO A 500 -58.09 -7.64 -10.24
N VAL A 501 -57.98 -6.46 -9.60
CA VAL A 501 -59.01 -5.75 -8.78
C VAL A 501 -58.96 -5.83 -7.24
N ILE A 502 -58.57 -4.67 -6.69
CA ILE A 502 -59.12 -3.85 -5.56
C ILE A 502 -58.73 -4.18 -4.11
N GLY A 503 -58.16 -3.14 -3.45
CA GLY A 503 -58.10 -3.00 -2.00
C GLY A 503 -57.32 -1.77 -1.52
N LEU A 504 -57.84 -0.56 -1.75
CA LEU A 504 -57.37 0.69 -1.13
C LEU A 504 -57.53 0.67 0.41
N LYS A 505 -56.50 1.13 1.16
CA LYS A 505 -56.63 2.07 2.32
C LYS A 505 -55.28 2.31 3.04
N GLY A 506 -54.96 3.59 3.25
CA GLY A 506 -54.34 4.06 4.50
C GLY A 506 -52.87 4.50 4.47
N CYS A 507 -52.63 5.79 4.20
CA CYS A 507 -51.48 6.52 4.75
C CYS A 507 -51.63 6.69 6.28
N PRO A 508 -50.52 6.82 7.02
CA PRO A 508 -50.33 8.09 7.73
C PRO A 508 -48.87 8.61 7.75
N LEU A 509 -48.76 9.90 7.44
CA LEU A 509 -48.08 10.98 8.17
C LEU A 509 -46.73 10.72 8.87
N TYR A 510 -45.74 11.50 8.43
CA TYR A 510 -44.48 11.86 9.08
C TYR A 510 -44.64 12.26 10.56
N PRO A 511 -43.68 11.90 11.44
CA PRO A 511 -43.41 12.64 12.66
C PRO A 511 -42.26 13.64 12.45
N SER A 512 -42.57 14.90 12.73
CA SER A 512 -41.70 16.05 12.90
C SER A 512 -40.65 15.83 14.01
N ILE A 513 -39.41 16.24 13.72
CA ILE A 513 -38.26 16.26 14.62
C ILE A 513 -38.40 17.46 15.59
N PRO A 514 -38.25 17.28 16.92
CA PRO A 514 -38.22 18.41 17.84
C PRO A 514 -36.87 19.12 17.82
N ALA A 515 -36.93 20.45 17.75
CA ALA A 515 -35.80 21.36 17.92
C ALA A 515 -35.29 21.31 19.37
N PHE A 516 -33.99 21.09 19.56
CA PHE A 516 -33.33 21.29 20.85
C PHE A 516 -32.86 22.74 20.96
N THR A 517 -33.48 23.47 21.86
CA THR A 517 -33.04 24.77 22.38
C THR A 517 -31.94 24.55 23.42
N TYR A 518 -30.78 25.17 23.21
CA TYR A 518 -29.74 25.34 24.23
C TYR A 518 -30.13 26.52 25.13
N ASP A 519 -30.27 26.26 26.43
CA ASP A 519 -30.46 27.28 27.46
C ASP A 519 -29.12 27.43 28.23
N GLU A 520 -28.59 28.65 28.22
CA GLU A 520 -27.47 29.07 29.05
C GLU A 520 -28.03 29.45 30.42
N THR A 521 -27.69 28.74 31.50
CA THR A 521 -27.56 29.35 32.83
C THR A 521 -27.06 28.38 33.92
N HIS A 522 -26.23 28.95 34.82
CA HIS A 522 -25.93 28.54 36.20
C HIS A 522 -24.74 27.59 36.50
N PHE A 523 -23.63 28.24 36.88
CA PHE A 523 -22.62 27.75 37.82
C PHE A 523 -23.18 27.52 39.23
N PRO A 524 -22.51 26.68 40.04
CA PRO A 524 -22.06 27.17 41.35
C PRO A 524 -20.58 26.89 41.68
N ARG A 525 -20.01 27.92 42.31
CA ARG A 525 -18.83 28.07 43.20
C ARG A 525 -18.79 27.01 44.33
N THR A 526 -17.74 26.68 45.11
CA THR A 526 -16.34 27.09 45.36
C THR A 526 -15.80 26.23 46.53
N SER A 527 -14.50 25.93 46.58
CA SER A 527 -13.62 25.99 47.79
C SER A 527 -12.17 25.59 47.40
N GLU A 528 -11.22 26.53 47.26
CA GLU A 528 -10.22 27.02 48.26
C GLU A 528 -9.28 25.91 48.80
N MET A 529 -7.93 25.98 48.78
CA MET A 529 -7.00 27.09 49.07
C MET A 529 -5.59 26.93 48.43
N LYS A 530 -5.05 28.10 48.01
CA LYS A 530 -3.70 28.69 48.26
C LYS A 530 -2.40 27.90 47.96
N ASN A 531 -1.61 28.45 47.03
CA ASN A 531 -0.41 29.24 47.40
C ASN A 531 0.00 30.22 46.28
N LYS A 532 0.29 31.46 46.70
CA LYS A 532 0.81 32.58 45.90
C LYS A 532 2.33 32.62 46.09
N GLU A 533 3.09 32.64 44.99
CA GLU A 533 4.34 33.41 44.82
C GLU A 533 4.95 33.05 43.46
N GLN A 534 4.83 33.97 42.48
CA GLN A 534 5.67 34.17 41.28
C GLN A 534 4.84 34.87 40.19
N LEU A 535 4.58 36.17 40.39
CA LEU A 535 4.02 37.07 39.40
C LEU A 535 4.78 38.41 39.46
N THR A 536 6.07 38.39 39.12
CA THR A 536 6.82 39.63 38.88
C THR A 536 8.02 39.43 37.95
N GLU A 537 7.85 38.88 36.75
CA GLU A 537 8.81 39.05 35.64
C GLU A 537 8.25 38.57 34.30
N LEU A 538 7.29 39.32 33.73
CA LEU A 538 6.89 39.19 32.32
C LEU A 538 6.06 40.41 31.86
N ARG A 539 6.51 41.59 32.29
CA ARG A 539 6.28 42.86 31.58
C ARG A 539 7.67 43.34 31.16
N ASP A 540 7.78 43.72 29.90
CA ASP A 540 8.95 44.31 29.26
C ASP A 540 10.01 43.32 28.75
N ASN A 541 9.66 42.58 27.69
CA ASN A 541 10.56 42.31 26.56
C ASN A 541 9.77 41.76 25.37
N LEU A 542 9.23 42.67 24.54
CA LEU A 542 9.03 42.55 23.09
C LEU A 542 8.24 43.77 22.59
N LYS A 543 8.95 44.88 22.41
CA LYS A 543 8.58 45.98 21.51
C LYS A 543 9.70 46.12 20.47
N THR A 544 9.28 46.38 19.22
CA THR A 544 10.06 46.60 17.98
C THR A 544 10.61 45.33 17.30
N SER A 545 10.43 45.06 16.01
CA SER A 545 9.71 45.75 14.92
C SER A 545 9.49 44.76 13.75
N THR A 546 8.28 44.68 13.21
CA THR A 546 8.09 44.32 11.78
C THR A 546 6.89 45.09 11.23
N LEU A 547 7.17 46.03 10.33
CA LEU A 547 6.19 46.75 9.54
C LEU A 547 5.38 45.77 8.68
N LEU A 548 4.09 45.63 8.97
CA LEU A 548 3.10 45.12 8.00
C LEU A 548 2.27 46.31 7.54
N SER A 549 2.51 46.75 6.30
CA SER A 549 1.66 47.76 5.65
C SER A 549 0.25 47.19 5.53
N ARG A 550 -0.73 47.87 6.14
CA ARG A 550 -2.15 47.62 5.90
C ARG A 550 -2.45 47.99 4.44
N ARG A 551 -2.73 47.01 3.59
CA ARG A 551 -3.35 47.24 2.27
C ARG A 551 -4.84 46.91 2.39
N SER A 552 -5.68 47.92 2.24
CA SER A 552 -7.11 47.76 1.96
C SER A 552 -7.26 47.26 0.52
N THR A 553 -7.92 46.12 0.32
CA THR A 553 -8.20 45.61 -1.02
C THR A 553 -9.41 46.35 -1.59
N THR A 554 -9.18 47.24 -2.55
CA THR A 554 -10.21 47.89 -3.35
C THR A 554 -10.45 47.05 -4.60
N VAL A 555 -11.66 46.52 -4.78
CA VAL A 555 -12.02 45.77 -5.99
C VAL A 555 -12.60 46.75 -7.01
N HIS A 556 -11.93 46.87 -8.15
CA HIS A 556 -12.43 47.59 -9.33
C HIS A 556 -13.02 46.57 -10.29
N VAL A 557 -14.32 46.66 -10.54
CA VAL A 557 -14.98 45.87 -11.59
C VAL A 557 -15.26 46.79 -12.75
N THR A 558 -14.76 46.40 -13.92
CA THR A 558 -15.01 47.08 -15.19
C THR A 558 -15.79 46.14 -16.08
N TYR A 559 -16.91 46.59 -16.61
CA TYR A 559 -17.71 45.79 -17.54
C TYR A 559 -18.18 46.65 -18.70
N LYS A 560 -18.40 45.99 -19.84
CA LYS A 560 -18.86 46.61 -21.07
C LYS A 560 -20.36 46.40 -21.17
N ASP A 561 -21.07 47.51 -21.21
CA ASP A 561 -22.51 47.54 -21.41
C ASP A 561 -22.81 47.06 -22.83
N THR A 562 -23.54 45.95 -22.98
CA THR A 562 -23.70 45.25 -24.26
C THR A 562 -24.69 45.93 -25.20
N GLU A 563 -25.54 46.84 -24.71
CA GLU A 563 -26.45 47.61 -25.55
C GLU A 563 -25.85 48.96 -25.98
N SER A 564 -25.04 49.60 -25.14
CA SER A 564 -24.46 50.93 -25.44
C SER A 564 -22.97 50.90 -25.83
N GLY A 565 -22.30 49.76 -25.70
CA GLY A 565 -20.89 49.55 -26.06
C GLY A 565 -19.87 50.29 -25.19
N ARG A 566 -20.29 51.07 -24.19
CA ARG A 566 -19.41 51.84 -23.30
C ARG A 566 -18.93 50.99 -22.13
N ILE A 567 -17.67 51.22 -21.75
CA ILE A 567 -17.04 50.58 -20.59
C ILE A 567 -17.35 51.43 -19.35
N LYS A 568 -17.92 50.79 -18.31
CA LYS A 568 -18.23 51.43 -17.02
C LYS A 568 -17.42 50.74 -15.91
N SER A 569 -16.92 51.53 -14.97
CA SER A 569 -16.20 51.03 -13.79
C SER A 569 -16.95 51.39 -12.50
N ARG A 570 -16.94 50.49 -11.52
CA ARG A 570 -17.44 50.78 -10.17
C ARG A 570 -16.48 50.22 -9.12
N THR A 571 -16.35 50.98 -8.03
CA THR A 571 -15.45 50.69 -6.91
C THR A 571 -16.27 50.44 -5.66
N SER A 572 -16.03 49.32 -4.97
CA SER A 572 -16.64 49.01 -3.68
C SER A 572 -15.57 48.96 -2.59
N MET A 573 -15.83 49.63 -1.47
CA MET A 573 -15.00 49.54 -0.25
C MET A 573 -15.71 48.65 0.76
N GLY A 574 -15.05 47.56 1.18
CA GLY A 574 -15.61 46.61 2.14
C GLY A 574 -15.70 47.19 3.55
N GLY A 575 -16.93 47.39 4.04
CA GLY A 575 -17.23 47.69 5.44
C GLY A 575 -17.78 46.45 6.17
N HIS A 576 -17.41 46.28 7.44
CA HIS A 576 -17.88 45.23 8.33
C HIS A 576 -19.40 45.27 8.57
N TYR A 577 -20.05 44.10 8.61
CA TYR A 577 -21.39 43.94 9.19
C TYR A 577 -21.48 42.68 10.06
N ASN A 578 -21.98 42.88 11.28
CA ASN A 578 -22.49 41.85 12.19
C ASN A 578 -24.01 42.02 12.30
N SER A 579 -24.72 40.88 12.30
CA SER A 579 -26.04 40.60 12.89
C SER A 579 -27.36 41.07 12.22
N VAL A 580 -28.32 40.13 12.26
CA VAL A 580 -29.80 40.20 12.25
C VAL A 580 -30.54 40.09 10.91
N HIS A 581 -31.49 39.15 10.90
CA HIS A 581 -32.54 38.79 9.95
C HIS A 581 -32.95 39.81 8.86
N GLN A 582 -32.95 39.35 7.60
CA GLN A 582 -34.04 39.49 6.63
C GLN A 582 -33.71 38.69 5.36
N GLU A 583 -34.55 37.71 5.01
CA GLU A 583 -34.53 37.09 3.68
C GLU A 583 -35.07 38.08 2.63
N PRO A 584 -34.41 38.24 1.46
CA PRO A 584 -35.07 38.82 0.29
C PRO A 584 -35.74 37.71 -0.52
N GLU A 585 -37.07 37.81 -0.64
CA GLU A 585 -37.86 37.12 -1.67
C GLU A 585 -37.30 37.42 -3.06
N PHE A 586 -36.94 36.39 -3.83
CA PHE A 586 -36.71 36.51 -5.26
C PHE A 586 -37.86 35.83 -6.02
N GLY A 587 -38.65 36.65 -6.74
CA GLY A 587 -39.72 36.20 -7.63
C GLY A 587 -39.22 35.40 -8.84
N PRO A 588 -40.13 34.72 -9.57
CA PRO A 588 -39.76 33.72 -10.57
C PRO A 588 -39.20 34.37 -11.83
N PHE A 589 -37.98 33.99 -12.21
CA PHE A 589 -37.43 34.35 -13.52
C PHE A 589 -37.91 33.38 -14.59
N LYS A 590 -38.46 34.00 -15.65
CA LYS A 590 -39.02 33.38 -16.84
C LYS A 590 -37.99 32.55 -17.62
N GLU A 591 -38.48 31.41 -18.09
CA GLU A 591 -38.08 30.67 -19.29
C GLU A 591 -37.29 31.49 -20.32
N ILE A 592 -36.07 31.06 -20.62
CA ILE A 592 -35.36 31.46 -21.85
C ILE A 592 -35.26 30.21 -22.72
N ARG A 593 -36.10 30.19 -23.75
CA ARG A 593 -36.03 29.32 -24.92
C ARG A 593 -34.83 29.74 -25.77
N ILE A 594 -34.03 28.77 -26.21
CA ILE A 594 -33.11 28.93 -27.34
C ILE A 594 -33.51 27.83 -28.32
N ASP A 595 -34.12 28.24 -29.44
CA ASP A 595 -34.34 27.41 -30.62
C ASP A 595 -33.30 27.76 -31.70
N ASP A 596 -32.87 26.69 -32.39
CA ASP A 596 -32.28 26.58 -33.74
C ASP A 596 -30.81 27.02 -33.93
N ASP A 597 -29.94 26.35 -34.69
CA ASP A 597 -30.13 25.31 -35.70
C ASP A 597 -28.79 24.62 -36.09
N ASN A 598 -28.88 23.37 -36.55
CA ASN A 598 -28.04 22.68 -37.55
C ASN A 598 -26.49 22.62 -37.42
N SER A 599 -25.98 21.44 -37.05
CA SER A 599 -25.20 20.58 -37.98
C SER A 599 -24.80 19.24 -37.35
N TRP A 600 -25.26 18.16 -37.98
CA TRP A 600 -24.82 16.80 -37.75
C TRP A 600 -23.46 16.57 -38.40
N THR A 601 -22.47 16.08 -37.63
CA THR A 601 -21.42 15.23 -38.20
C THR A 601 -20.95 14.21 -37.17
N ASN A 602 -21.27 12.95 -37.46
CA ASN A 602 -20.65 11.76 -36.88
C ASN A 602 -19.19 11.67 -37.34
N LEU A 603 -18.26 11.40 -36.42
CA LEU A 603 -17.00 10.72 -36.72
C LEU A 603 -16.63 9.82 -35.54
N TYR A 604 -16.95 8.55 -35.69
CA TYR A 604 -16.33 7.46 -34.95
C TYR A 604 -15.01 7.07 -35.63
N ASN A 605 -14.04 6.73 -34.78
CA ASN A 605 -12.85 5.90 -34.97
C ASN A 605 -11.46 6.50 -35.30
N MET A 606 -10.52 5.94 -34.51
CA MET A 606 -9.06 5.86 -34.61
C MET A 606 -8.22 7.04 -34.09
N GLY A 607 -7.36 6.72 -33.12
CA GLY A 607 -6.08 7.40 -32.97
C GLY A 607 -5.63 7.66 -31.55
N THR A 608 -4.89 6.70 -30.98
CA THR A 608 -3.89 6.92 -29.93
C THR A 608 -3.09 8.20 -30.17
N LEU A 609 -3.18 9.17 -29.26
CA LEU A 609 -2.27 10.32 -29.24
C LEU A 609 -1.70 10.55 -27.83
N LYS A 610 -0.38 10.45 -27.79
CA LYS A 610 0.52 10.74 -26.66
C LYS A 610 0.24 12.13 -26.11
N LEU A 611 0.06 12.25 -24.80
CA LEU A 611 0.22 13.52 -24.09
C LEU A 611 1.70 13.93 -24.16
N GLN A 612 2.01 14.89 -25.03
CA GLN A 612 3.24 15.70 -24.93
C GLN A 612 2.97 16.88 -24.01
N SER A 613 3.81 17.00 -22.99
CA SER A 613 3.90 18.11 -22.06
C SER A 613 4.36 19.39 -22.79
N PHE A 614 3.56 20.45 -22.74
CA PHE A 614 4.02 21.79 -23.07
C PHE A 614 4.52 22.49 -21.80
N ILE A 615 5.84 22.59 -21.68
CA ILE A 615 6.53 23.44 -20.72
C ILE A 615 6.61 24.84 -21.34
N TYR A 616 5.91 25.82 -20.77
CA TYR A 616 6.16 27.23 -21.08
C TYR A 616 7.40 27.69 -20.28
N ARG A 617 8.51 27.94 -21.00
CA ARG A 617 9.64 28.73 -20.50
C ARG A 617 9.24 30.20 -20.50
N TYR A 618 9.33 30.85 -19.35
CA TYR A 618 9.44 32.30 -19.27
C TYR A 618 10.92 32.67 -19.33
N GLU A 619 11.34 33.30 -20.42
CA GLU A 619 12.61 34.02 -20.50
C GLU A 619 12.41 35.42 -19.94
N SER A 620 13.09 35.74 -18.84
CA SER A 620 13.22 37.10 -18.35
C SER A 620 14.41 37.78 -19.02
N MET A 621 14.15 38.70 -19.93
CA MET A 621 15.13 39.72 -20.31
C MET A 621 15.04 40.85 -19.27
N GLY A 622 16.17 41.16 -18.63
CA GLY A 622 16.38 42.45 -17.94
C GLY A 622 16.70 43.56 -18.94
N PRO A 623 17.07 44.77 -18.50
CA PRO A 623 17.29 45.25 -17.13
C PRO A 623 16.06 45.91 -16.47
#